data_AF-A0A961S7L0-F1
#
_entry.id   AF-A0A961S7L0-F1
#
_cell.length_a   1.000
_cell.length_b   1.000
_cell.length_c   1.000
_cell.angle_alpha   90.00
_cell.angle_beta   90.00
_cell.angle_gamma   90.00
#
_symmetry.space_group_name_H-M   'P 1'
#
loop_
_entity.id
_entity.type
_entity.pdbx_description
1 polymer ?
#
loop_
_entity_poly.entity_id
_entity_poly.type
_entity_poly.pdbx_seq_one_letter_code
_entity_poly.pdbx_strand_id
1 'polypeptide(L)'
;MPPVGAVVDPLPAGSTPDMRPLHGLWMMLEPVSATRHAKSLYESFADSDPDGRVWTYLGYGPWQSFEQFATWLRVREASRDPWFYAFVNRHTGK
;
A
#
# COMPACT_ATOMS: atom_id res chain seq x y z
N MET A 1 16.49 -15.18 -32.76
CA MET A 1 16.41 -13.80 -33.27
C MET A 1 17.56 -13.02 -32.64
N PRO A 2 18.30 -12.19 -33.40
CA PRO A 2 19.31 -11.31 -32.79
C PRO A 2 18.62 -10.24 -31.92
N PRO A 3 19.32 -9.71 -30.90
CA PRO A 3 18.79 -8.63 -30.07
C PRO A 3 18.51 -7.38 -30.93
N VAL A 4 17.43 -6.67 -30.59
CA VAL A 4 17.10 -5.38 -31.23
C VAL A 4 17.86 -4.27 -30.51
N GLY A 5 18.73 -3.57 -31.24
CA GLY A 5 19.48 -2.42 -30.74
C GLY A 5 20.91 -2.73 -30.29
N ALA A 6 21.62 -1.69 -29.84
CA ALA A 6 22.97 -1.82 -29.31
C ALA A 6 22.96 -2.59 -27.99
N VAL A 7 23.98 -3.42 -27.77
CA VAL A 7 24.21 -4.06 -26.47
C VAL A 7 24.53 -2.97 -25.46
N VAL A 8 23.79 -2.94 -24.36
CA VAL A 8 24.02 -2.02 -23.23
C VAL A 8 24.70 -2.80 -22.11
N ASP A 9 25.72 -2.19 -21.50
CA ASP A 9 26.38 -2.78 -20.33
C ASP A 9 25.38 -2.95 -19.18
N PRO A 10 25.41 -4.09 -18.46
CA PRO A 10 24.49 -4.33 -17.35
C PRO A 10 24.74 -3.31 -16.24
N LEU A 11 23.68 -2.59 -15.85
CA LEU A 11 23.69 -1.74 -14.67
C LEU A 11 23.79 -2.60 -13.39
N PRO A 12 24.37 -2.07 -12.29
CA PRO A 12 24.33 -2.76 -11.02
C PRO A 12 22.87 -2.98 -10.57
N ALA A 13 22.63 -4.07 -9.83
CA ALA A 13 21.32 -4.32 -9.24
C ALA A 13 20.91 -3.15 -8.33
N GLY A 14 19.65 -2.71 -8.45
CA GLY A 14 19.10 -1.70 -7.56
C GLY A 14 19.04 -2.20 -6.12
N SER A 15 19.10 -1.28 -5.15
CA SER A 15 18.88 -1.62 -3.75
C SER A 15 17.42 -2.05 -3.52
N THR A 16 17.20 -3.11 -2.76
CA THR A 16 15.87 -3.37 -2.20
C THR A 16 15.49 -2.20 -1.30
N PRO A 17 14.21 -1.81 -1.21
CA PRO A 17 13.86 -0.79 -0.24
C PRO A 17 14.16 -1.29 1.20
N ASP A 18 14.01 -0.46 2.22
CA ASP A 18 14.36 -0.83 3.61
C ASP A 18 13.15 -0.89 4.56
N MET A 19 11.94 -0.65 4.04
CA MET A 19 10.70 -0.55 4.83
C MET A 19 10.79 0.48 5.96
N ARG A 20 11.63 1.52 5.85
CA ARG A 20 11.63 2.58 6.87
C ARG A 20 10.44 3.52 6.66
N PRO A 21 9.88 4.11 7.73
CA PRO A 21 8.91 5.17 7.58
C PRO A 21 9.46 6.35 6.77
N LEU A 22 8.63 6.94 5.91
CA LEU A 22 8.97 8.12 5.12
C LEU A 22 8.25 9.34 5.69
N HIS A 23 9.01 10.38 6.02
CA HIS A 23 8.49 11.57 6.68
C HIS A 23 8.27 12.70 5.68
N GLY A 24 7.01 13.00 5.39
CA GLY A 24 6.60 14.17 4.62
C GLY A 24 6.17 15.34 5.51
N LEU A 25 5.82 16.46 4.87
CA LEU A 25 5.32 17.65 5.58
C LEU A 25 3.97 17.38 6.28
N TRP A 26 3.03 16.76 5.55
CA TRP A 26 1.66 16.51 6.01
C TRP A 26 1.39 15.06 6.38
N MET A 27 2.09 14.15 5.72
CA MET A 27 1.89 12.71 5.83
C MET A 27 3.15 12.02 6.32
N MET A 28 2.96 10.91 7.02
CA MET A 28 3.99 9.90 7.25
C MET A 28 3.56 8.65 6.50
N LEU A 29 4.48 8.04 5.76
CA LEU A 29 4.26 6.72 5.18
C LEU A 29 4.88 5.70 6.12
N GLU A 30 4.06 4.84 6.71
CA GLU A 30 4.52 3.74 7.55
C GLU A 30 4.35 2.42 6.79
N PRO A 31 5.28 1.46 6.92
CA PRO A 31 5.04 0.09 6.49
C PRO A 31 3.69 -0.39 7.01
N VAL A 32 2.88 -0.97 6.13
CA VAL A 32 1.53 -1.35 6.54
C VAL A 32 1.59 -2.38 7.66
N SER A 33 0.80 -2.15 8.71
CA SER A 33 0.59 -3.07 9.81
C SER A 33 -0.89 -3.28 9.99
N ALA A 34 -1.37 -4.52 9.85
CA ALA A 34 -2.79 -4.80 9.99
C ALA A 34 -3.27 -4.50 11.42
N THR A 35 -2.44 -4.77 12.42
CA THR A 35 -2.76 -4.47 13.83
C THR A 35 -2.93 -2.98 14.08
N ARG A 36 -2.09 -2.13 13.46
CA ARG A 36 -2.11 -0.69 13.69
C ARG A 36 -3.07 0.06 12.78
N HIS A 37 -3.13 -0.31 11.50
CA HIS A 37 -3.75 0.52 10.47
C HIS A 37 -5.12 0.00 9.99
N ALA A 38 -5.46 -1.28 10.20
CA ALA A 38 -6.66 -1.86 9.58
C ALA A 38 -7.93 -1.10 9.93
N LYS A 39 -8.13 -0.74 11.21
CA LYS A 39 -9.37 -0.11 11.63
C LYS A 39 -9.57 1.25 10.98
N SER A 40 -8.57 2.13 11.05
CA SER A 40 -8.65 3.47 10.48
C SER A 40 -8.71 3.47 8.95
N LEU A 41 -8.00 2.55 8.29
CA LEU A 41 -8.13 2.39 6.83
C LEU A 41 -9.53 1.90 6.43
N TYR A 42 -10.11 0.96 7.18
CA TYR A 42 -11.45 0.46 6.88
C TYR A 42 -12.53 1.53 7.06
N GLU A 43 -12.43 2.29 8.17
CA GLU A 43 -13.33 3.42 8.46
C GLU A 43 -13.23 4.52 7.39
N SER A 44 -12.02 4.80 6.88
CA SER A 44 -11.81 5.88 5.92
C SER A 44 -12.47 5.64 4.55
N PHE A 45 -12.69 4.39 4.16
CA PHE A 45 -13.41 4.07 2.92
C PHE A 45 -14.85 4.59 2.97
N ALA A 46 -15.55 4.37 4.08
CA ALA A 46 -16.92 4.83 4.26
C ALA A 46 -17.00 6.34 4.46
N ASP A 47 -16.05 6.93 5.20
CA ASP A 47 -16.03 8.38 5.46
C ASP A 47 -15.76 9.20 4.19
N SER A 48 -14.89 8.70 3.31
CA SER A 48 -14.44 9.44 2.11
C SER A 48 -15.23 9.10 0.84
N ASP A 49 -15.78 7.89 0.76
CA ASP A 49 -16.53 7.40 -0.41
C ASP A 49 -17.67 6.46 0.01
N PRO A 50 -18.79 7.02 0.54
CA PRO A 50 -19.92 6.25 1.03
C PRO A 50 -20.57 5.35 -0.03
N ASP A 51 -20.46 5.74 -1.30
CA ASP A 51 -21.01 5.00 -2.45
C ASP A 51 -20.08 3.88 -2.93
N GLY A 52 -18.86 3.78 -2.38
CA GLY A 52 -17.87 2.75 -2.73
C GLY A 52 -17.37 2.81 -4.18
N ARG A 53 -17.41 4.00 -4.82
CA ARG A 53 -16.98 4.19 -6.21
C ARG A 53 -15.49 3.90 -6.42
N VAL A 54 -14.66 4.05 -5.40
CA VAL A 54 -13.22 3.75 -5.40
C VAL A 54 -12.93 2.31 -5.85
N TRP A 55 -13.86 1.39 -5.62
CA TRP A 55 -13.72 -0.03 -5.99
C TRP A 55 -14.02 -0.30 -7.46
N THR A 56 -14.62 0.64 -8.20
CA THR A 56 -15.08 0.44 -9.58
C THR A 56 -13.99 -0.10 -10.51
N TYR A 57 -12.73 0.27 -10.25
CA TYR A 57 -11.58 -0.08 -11.10
C TYR A 57 -10.48 -0.83 -10.34
N LEU A 58 -10.73 -1.27 -9.11
CA LEU A 58 -9.74 -2.03 -8.33
C LEU A 58 -10.04 -3.53 -8.46
N GLY A 59 -9.00 -4.32 -8.73
CA GLY A 59 -9.09 -5.79 -8.80
C GLY A 59 -9.28 -6.49 -7.45
N TYR A 60 -9.57 -5.71 -6.40
CA TYR A 60 -9.80 -6.17 -5.03
C TYR A 60 -10.79 -5.23 -4.35
N GLY A 61 -11.38 -5.72 -3.26
CA GLY A 61 -12.50 -5.05 -2.61
C GLY A 61 -13.77 -5.12 -3.48
N PRO A 62 -14.85 -4.45 -3.06
CA PRO A 62 -15.05 -3.98 -1.69
C PRO A 62 -15.05 -5.15 -0.69
N TRP A 63 -14.80 -4.88 0.59
CA TRP A 63 -14.92 -5.89 1.64
C TRP A 63 -16.30 -5.83 2.28
N GLN A 64 -16.89 -6.99 2.55
CA GLN A 64 -18.21 -7.09 3.18
C GLN A 64 -18.13 -6.95 4.72
N SER A 65 -16.94 -7.08 5.29
CA SER A 65 -16.71 -6.92 6.72
C SER A 65 -15.29 -6.44 7.02
N PHE A 66 -15.10 -5.90 8.22
CA PHE A 66 -13.79 -5.50 8.71
C PHE A 66 -12.81 -6.68 8.77
N GLU A 67 -13.27 -7.87 9.14
CA GLU A 67 -12.44 -9.08 9.24
C GLU A 67 -11.90 -9.52 7.88
N GLN A 68 -12.71 -9.39 6.81
CA GLN A 68 -12.26 -9.67 5.45
C GLN A 68 -11.17 -8.66 5.04
N PHE A 69 -11.36 -7.38 5.33
CA PHE A 69 -10.35 -6.36 5.08
C PHE A 69 -9.07 -6.60 5.89
N ALA A 70 -9.18 -6.84 7.20
CA ALA A 70 -8.04 -7.08 8.07
C ALA A 70 -7.24 -8.32 7.65
N THR A 71 -7.92 -9.38 7.20
CA THR A 71 -7.27 -10.57 6.64
C THR A 71 -6.55 -10.25 5.34
N TRP A 72 -7.20 -9.49 4.45
CA TRP A 72 -6.57 -9.00 3.22
C TRP A 72 -5.31 -8.18 3.54
N LEU A 73 -5.37 -7.26 4.51
CA LEU A 73 -4.27 -6.38 4.89
C LEU A 73 -3.09 -7.13 5.52
N ARG A 74 -3.35 -8.17 6.33
CA ARG A 74 -2.28 -9.03 6.89
C ARG A 74 -1.43 -9.70 5.82
N VAL A 75 -2.04 -10.11 4.71
CA VAL A 75 -1.29 -10.67 3.57
C VAL A 75 -0.39 -9.61 2.94
N ARG A 76 -0.81 -8.33 2.94
CA ARG A 76 -0.05 -7.21 2.35
C ARG A 76 1.09 -6.76 3.25
N GLU A 77 0.90 -6.79 4.56
CA GLU A 77 1.95 -6.61 5.56
C GLU A 77 3.10 -7.63 5.39
N ALA A 78 2.77 -8.88 5.07
CA ALA A 78 3.76 -9.92 4.80
C ALA A 78 4.39 -9.84 3.40
N SER A 79 3.82 -9.08 2.48
CA SER A 79 4.28 -9.00 1.09
C SER A 79 5.70 -8.43 1.00
N ARG A 80 6.48 -8.98 0.06
CA ARG A 80 7.81 -8.51 -0.29
C ARG A 80 7.92 -8.06 -1.76
N ASP A 81 6.84 -8.16 -2.51
CA ASP A 81 6.63 -7.49 -3.80
C ASP A 81 5.14 -7.64 -4.17
N PRO A 82 4.35 -6.57 -4.18
CA PRO A 82 4.71 -5.19 -3.88
C PRO A 82 4.86 -4.93 -2.37
N TRP A 83 5.53 -3.84 -2.00
CA TRP A 83 5.58 -3.34 -0.62
C TRP A 83 4.49 -2.31 -0.37
N PHE A 84 3.80 -2.45 0.76
CA PHE A 84 2.66 -1.60 1.09
C PHE A 84 3.00 -0.64 2.23
N TYR A 85 2.62 0.61 2.05
CA TYR A 85 2.68 1.65 3.06
C TYR A 85 1.28 2.20 3.34
N ALA A 86 1.01 2.49 4.61
CA ALA A 86 -0.14 3.27 5.04
C ALA A 86 0.21 4.75 5.03
N PHE A 87 -0.71 5.57 4.52
CA PHE A 87 -0.61 7.03 4.57
C PHE A 87 -1.25 7.49 5.87
N VAL A 88 -0.43 8.05 6.76
CA VAL A 88 -0.86 8.52 8.08
C VAL A 88 -0.75 10.03 8.13
N ASN A 89 -1.85 10.73 8.37
CA ASN A 89 -1.85 12.17 8.55
C ASN A 89 -1.16 12.54 9.87
N ARG A 90 -0.18 13.44 9.81
CA ARG A 90 0.66 13.80 10.97
C ARG A 90 -0.09 14.57 12.06
N HIS A 91 -1.21 15.21 11.74
CA HIS A 91 -2.01 15.96 12.71
C HIS A 91 -3.01 15.07 13.46
N THR A 92 -3.60 14.10 12.77
CA THR A 92 -4.63 13.22 13.35
C THR A 92 -4.07 11.89 13.85
N GLY A 93 -2.89 11.50 13.35
CA GLY A 93 -2.32 10.16 13.57
C GLY A 93 -3.10 9.04 12.90
N LYS A 94 -3.97 9.38 11.94
CA LYS A 94 -4.83 8.47 11.18
C LYS A 94 -4.58 8.60 9.69
#